data_AF-A0A6N2CMY0-F1
#
_entry.id   AF-A0A6N2CMY0-F1
#
_cell.length_a   1.000
_cell.length_b   1.000
_cell.length_c   1.000
_cell.angle_alpha   90.00
_cell.angle_beta   90.00
_cell.angle_gamma   90.00
#
_symmetry.space_group_name_H-M   'P 1'
#
loop_
_entity.id
_entity.type
_entity.pdbx_description
1 polymer ?
#
loop_
_entity_poly.entity_id
_entity_poly.type
_entity_poly.pdbx_seq_one_letter_code
_entity_poly.pdbx_strand_id
1 'polypeptide(L)' 'MKSHISATIDQDILSRVDRYRHAVKRSRSQVIEIAIERLLREEQPEATALVTSAGQFSGEFSRSETYDR' A
#
# COMPACT_ATOMS: atom_id res chain seq x y z
N MET A 1 14.91 -3.49 -3.41
CA MET A 1 16.08 -3.67 -2.52
C MET A 1 15.59 -3.82 -1.09
N LYS A 2 16.23 -4.65 -0.25
CA LYS A 2 15.88 -4.77 1.18
C LYS A 2 16.76 -3.83 2.00
N SER A 3 16.15 -3.11 2.94
CA SER A 3 16.84 -2.23 3.89
C SER A 3 16.88 -2.88 5.28
N HIS A 4 17.93 -2.65 6.04
CA HIS A 4 18.04 -3.13 7.42
C HIS A 4 17.43 -2.10 8.39
N ILE A 5 16.68 -2.57 9.38
CA ILE A 5 16.14 -1.74 10.46
C ILE A 5 16.58 -2.31 11.80
N SER A 6 16.93 -1.42 12.74
CA SER A 6 17.15 -1.76 14.15
C SER A 6 16.07 -1.06 14.96
N ALA A 7 15.30 -1.82 15.74
CA ALA A 7 14.22 -1.29 16.56
C ALA A 7 14.16 -2.02 17.90
N THR A 8 13.92 -1.27 18.98
CA THR A 8 13.63 -1.84 20.29
C THR A 8 12.13 -2.12 20.37
N ILE A 9 11.76 -3.33 20.79
CA ILE A 9 10.38 -3.79 20.87
C ILE A 9 10.17 -4.40 22.25
N ASP A 10 8.99 -4.17 22.81
CA ASP A 10 8.59 -4.77 24.06
C ASP A 10 8.65 -6.31 24.01
N GLN A 11 9.11 -6.91 25.12
CA GLN A 11 9.36 -8.35 25.20
C GLN A 11 8.07 -9.18 25.05
N ASP A 12 6.94 -8.68 25.53
CA ASP A 12 5.66 -9.38 25.42
C ASP A 12 5.15 -9.37 23.99
N ILE A 13 5.35 -8.26 23.27
CA ILE A 13 5.05 -8.15 21.84
C ILE A 13 5.91 -9.15 21.06
N LEU A 14 7.22 -9.19 21.32
CA LEU A 14 8.13 -10.12 20.63
C LEU A 14 7.73 -11.58 20.88
N SER A 15 7.36 -11.92 22.12
CA SER A 15 6.91 -13.25 22.50
C SER A 15 5.61 -13.66 21.79
N ARG A 16 4.69 -12.72 21.56
CA ARG A 16 3.47 -12.95 20.78
C ARG A 16 3.78 -13.15 19.30
N VAL A 17 4.68 -12.35 18.72
CA VAL A 17 5.15 -12.50 17.34
C VAL A 17 5.78 -13.87 17.13
N ASP A 18 6.62 -14.34 18.06
CA ASP A 18 7.26 -15.64 17.95
C ASP A 18 6.27 -16.79 18.01
N ARG A 19 5.23 -16.74 18.86
CA ARG A 19 4.16 -17.74 18.83
C ARG A 19 3.41 -17.73 17.50
N TYR A 20 3.05 -16.55 17.00
CA TYR A 20 2.31 -16.41 15.76
C TYR A 20 3.10 -16.91 14.54
N ARG A 21 4.41 -16.61 14.46
CA ARG A 21 5.26 -16.98 13.31
C ARG A 21 5.27 -18.49 13.07
N HIS A 22 5.20 -19.30 14.13
CA HIS A 22 5.16 -20.76 14.05
C HIS A 22 3.83 -21.25 13.46
N ALA A 23 2.71 -20.63 13.86
CA ALA A 23 1.39 -20.97 13.31
C ALA A 23 1.29 -20.67 11.81
N VAL A 24 1.88 -19.55 11.35
CA VAL A 24 1.82 -19.13 9.95
C VAL A 24 3.01 -19.58 9.10
N LYS A 25 3.96 -20.34 9.67
CA LYS A 25 5.18 -20.82 9.00
C LYS A 25 5.97 -19.71 8.30
N ARG A 26 6.13 -18.55 8.95
CA ARG A 26 6.91 -17.40 8.43
C ARG A 26 8.06 -17.03 9.35
N SER A 27 9.06 -16.34 8.81
CA SER A 27 10.13 -15.79 9.63
C SER A 27 9.60 -14.64 10.50
N ARG A 28 10.31 -14.32 11.58
CA ARG A 28 9.99 -13.17 12.44
C ARG A 28 9.98 -11.86 11.64
N SER A 29 10.98 -11.65 10.79
CA SER A 29 11.08 -10.45 9.95
C SER A 29 9.88 -10.31 9.01
N GLN A 30 9.42 -11.41 8.39
CA GLN A 30 8.23 -11.39 7.53
C GLN A 30 6.96 -11.06 8.29
N VAL A 31 6.80 -11.59 9.50
CA VAL A 31 5.63 -11.26 10.34
C VAL A 31 5.61 -9.77 10.69
N ILE A 32 6.78 -9.20 11.04
CA ILE A 32 6.91 -7.77 11.33
C ILE A 32 6.65 -6.93 10.07
N GLU A 33 7.19 -7.32 8.92
CA GLU A 33 6.98 -6.65 7.62
C GLU A 33 5.49 -6.60 7.26
N ILE A 34 4.76 -7.71 7.40
CA ILE A 34 3.31 -7.78 7.17
C ILE A 34 2.53 -6.88 8.15
N ALA A 35 2.92 -6.86 9.42
CA ALA A 35 2.25 -6.02 10.42
C ALA A 35 2.43 -4.53 10.13
N ILE A 36 3.65 -4.12 9.75
CA ILE A 36 3.94 -2.73 9.34
C ILE A 36 3.14 -2.37 8.09
N GLU A 37 3.11 -3.23 7.07
CA GLU A 37 2.37 -2.97 5.84
C GLU A 37 0.86 -2.79 6.10
N ARG A 38 0.28 -3.65 6.95
CA ARG A 38 -1.14 -3.54 7.33
C ARG A 38 -1.43 -2.24 8.06
N LEU A 39 -0.61 -1.88 9.05
CA LEU A 39 -0.76 -0.63 9.79
C LEU A 39 -0.68 0.57 8.84
N LEU A 40 0.32 0.61 7.97
CA LEU A 40 0.49 1.71 7.01
C LEU A 40 -0.69 1.80 6.05
N ARG A 41 -1.24 0.68 5.59
CA ARG A 41 -2.42 0.68 4.72
C ARG A 41 -3.68 1.18 5.41
N GLU A 42 -3.84 0.87 6.69
CA GLU A 42 -4.98 1.30 7.51
C GLU A 42 -4.90 2.79 7.85
N GLU A 43 -3.72 3.28 8.22
CA GLU A 43 -3.49 4.68 8.64
C GLU A 43 -3.23 5.64 7.48
N GLN A 44 -2.66 5.13 6.39
CA GLN A 44 -2.36 5.86 5.17
C GLN A 44 -2.89 5.04 3.99
N PRO A 45 -4.23 4.94 3.83
CA PRO A 45 -4.79 4.36 2.62
C PRO A 45 -4.17 5.12 1.46
N GLU A 46 -3.45 4.42 0.58
CA GLU A 46 -2.70 5.04 -0.49
C GLU A 46 -3.57 6.11 -1.16
N ALA A 47 -3.04 7.33 -1.28
CA ALA A 47 -3.69 8.42 -2.00
C ALA A 47 -3.80 8.16 -3.52
N THR A 48 -3.74 6.90 -3.93
CA THR A 48 -4.10 6.41 -5.26
C THR A 48 -5.61 6.22 -5.36
N ALA A 49 -6.39 7.13 -4.79
CA ALA A 49 -7.72 7.37 -5.31
C ALA A 49 -7.51 8.03 -6.67
N LEU A 50 -7.73 7.28 -7.77
CA LEU A 50 -8.06 7.90 -9.04
C LEU A 50 -9.34 8.70 -8.79
N VAL A 51 -9.20 9.98 -8.45
CA VAL A 51 -10.32 10.92 -8.38
C VAL A 51 -10.72 11.19 -9.82
N THR A 52 -11.54 10.32 -10.37
CA THR A 52 -12.27 10.61 -11.60
C THR A 52 -13.46 11.48 -11.18
N SER A 53 -13.41 12.76 -11.53
CA SER A 53 -14.65 13.54 -11.58
C SER A 53 -15.51 12.99 -12.72
N ALA A 54 -16.83 13.03 -12.58
CA ALA A 54 -17.72 12.85 -13.72
C ALA A 54 -17.57 14.07 -14.65
N GLY A 55 -16.50 14.10 -15.43
CA GLY A 55 -16.29 15.09 -16.47
C GLY A 55 -17.25 14.83 -17.61
N GLN A 56 -18.35 15.58 -17.68
CA GLN A 56 -19.22 15.56 -18.83
C GLN A 56 -18.57 16.43 -19.92
N PHE A 57 -17.99 15.77 -20.92
CA PHE A 57 -17.50 16.46 -22.11
C PHE A 57 -18.68 16.81 -23.01
N SER A 58 -18.93 18.10 -23.22
CA SER A 58 -19.95 18.63 -24.14
C SER A 58 -19.28 19.34 -25.33
N GLY A 59 -18.45 18.62 -26.06
CA GLY A 59 -17.90 19.07 -27.34
C GLY A 59 -18.31 18.12 -28.46
N GLU A 60 -18.50 18.65 -29.67
CA GLU A 60 -18.59 17.81 -30.87
C GLU A 60 -17.17 17.59 -31.38
N PHE A 61 -16.72 16.34 -31.44
CA PHE A 61 -15.43 16.02 -32.07
C PHE A 61 -15.59 16.15 -33.58
N SER A 62 -15.08 17.24 -34.17
CA SER A 62 -14.96 17.36 -35.63
C SER A 62 -13.56 16.93 -36.09
N ARG A 63 -13.53 16.03 -37.08
CA ARG A 63 -12.29 15.51 -37.66
C ARG A 63 -11.53 16.61 -38.42
N SER A 64 -12.27 17.56 -39.00
CA SER A 64 -11.73 18.70 -39.72
C SER A 64 -10.95 19.67 -38.83
N GLU A 65 -11.41 19.97 -37.61
CA GLU A 65 -10.68 20.88 -36.70
C GLU A 65 -9.40 20.25 -36.12
N THR A 66 -9.36 18.93 -35.99
CA THR A 66 -8.25 18.23 -35.33
C THR A 66 -7.11 17.91 -36.30
N TYR A 67 -7.42 17.62 -37.56
CA TYR A 67 -6.46 17.06 -38.51
C TYR A 67 -6.29 17.87 -39.80
N ASP A 68 -7.16 18.82 -40.11
CA ASP A 68 -6.99 19.65 -41.31
C ASP A 68 -6.27 20.96 -40.92
N ARG A 69 -4.94 20.86 -40.84
CA ARG A 69 -4.02 22.02 -40.98
C ARG A 69 -3.47 22.06 -42.40
#